data_AF-A0A2N0BLA0-F1
#
_entry.id   AF-A0A2N0BLA0-F1
#
_cell.length_a   1.000
_cell.length_b   1.000
_cell.length_c   1.000
_cell.angle_alpha   90.00
_cell.angle_beta   90.00
_cell.angle_gamma   90.00
#
_symmetry.space_group_name_H-M   'P 1'
#
loop_
_entity.id
_entity.type
_entity.pdbx_description
1 polymer ?
#
loop_
_entity_poly.entity_id
_entity_poly.type
_entity_poly.pdbx_seq_one_letter_code
_entity_poly.pdbx_strand_id
1 'polypeptide(L)' 'MNTAERISFLRKSILLAKLYDKNGNRRTLNQVISLLLTRCAVQDVFIQDQKLETEFSAWQTEQIIKENLELES' A
#
# COMPACT_ATOMS: atom_id res chain seq x y z
N MET A 1 17.00 -3.54 -25.04
CA MET A 1 16.17 -2.61 -24.25
C MET A 1 16.79 -2.48 -22.87
N ASN A 2 17.26 -1.28 -22.50
CA ASN A 2 17.93 -1.04 -21.22
C ASN A 2 16.92 -0.90 -20.06
N THR A 3 17.42 -0.85 -18.83
CA THR A 3 16.57 -0.76 -17.63
C THR A 3 15.69 0.49 -17.61
N ALA A 4 16.19 1.64 -18.08
CA ALA A 4 15.43 2.88 -18.12
C ALA A 4 14.26 2.80 -19.13
N GLU A 5 14.49 2.20 -20.30
CA GLU A 5 13.47 1.95 -21.31
C GLU A 5 12.38 1.01 -20.80
N ARG A 6 12.76 -0.05 -20.07
CA ARG A 6 11.82 -0.97 -19.41
C ARG A 6 10.94 -0.25 -18.39
N ILE A 7 11.54 0.61 -17.55
CA ILE A 7 10.81 1.40 -16.56
C ILE A 7 9.86 2.38 -17.25
N SER A 8 10.33 3.07 -18.30
CA SER A 8 9.52 4.02 -19.08
C SER A 8 8.32 3.34 -19.74
N PHE A 9 8.55 2.20 -20.38
CA PHE A 9 7.49 1.41 -21.02
C PHE A 9 6.45 0.93 -20.00
N LEU A 10 6.90 0.44 -18.84
CA LEU A 10 6.00 0.01 -17.77
C LEU A 10 5.14 1.17 -17.25
N ARG A 11 5.74 2.34 -17.01
CA ARG A 11 5.01 3.55 -16.60
C ARG A 11 3.94 3.93 -17.61
N LYS A 12 4.27 3.93 -18.91
CA LYS A 12 3.33 4.22 -19.99
C LYS A 12 2.18 3.20 -20.03
N SER A 13 2.49 1.93 -19.87
CA SER A 13 1.50 0.84 -19.85
C SER A 13 0.54 0.95 -18.66
N ILE A 14 1.06 1.27 -17.47
CA ILE A 14 0.24 1.53 -16.29
C ILE A 14 -0.67 2.73 -16.54
N LEU A 15 -0.14 3.82 -17.10
CA LEU A 15 -0.93 5.02 -17.38
C LEU A 15 -2.07 4.70 -18.36
N LEU A 16 -1.79 3.96 -19.42
CA LEU A 16 -2.78 3.51 -20.39
C LEU A 16 -3.85 2.63 -19.75
N ALA A 17 -3.48 1.65 -18.92
CA ALA A 17 -4.44 0.81 -18.20
C ALA A 17 -5.35 1.62 -17.26
N LYS A 18 -4.87 2.77 -16.76
CA LYS A 18 -5.64 3.68 -15.91
C LYS A 18 -6.50 4.66 -16.73
N LEU A 19 -6.18 4.88 -18.00
CA LEU A 19 -6.98 5.70 -18.92
C LEU A 19 -8.18 4.96 -19.51
N TYR A 20 -8.16 3.62 -19.60
CA TYR A 20 -9.24 2.83 -20.20
C TYR A 20 -9.93 1.91 -19.19
N ASP A 21 -11.25 1.85 -19.21
CA ASP A 21 -12.04 0.92 -18.41
C ASP A 21 -11.88 -0.53 -18.90
N LYS A 22 -12.48 -1.48 -18.17
CA LYS A 22 -12.42 -2.91 -18.48
C LYS A 22 -13.06 -3.27 -19.83
N ASN A 23 -13.88 -2.39 -20.38
CA ASN A 23 -14.56 -2.55 -21.66
C ASN A 23 -13.80 -1.83 -22.80
N GLY A 24 -12.66 -1.20 -22.50
CA GLY A 24 -11.87 -0.43 -23.46
C GLY A 24 -12.36 1.00 -23.68
N ASN A 25 -13.33 1.50 -22.90
CA ASN A 25 -13.76 2.89 -23.02
C ASN A 25 -12.79 3.82 -22.30
N ARG A 26 -12.55 5.00 -22.87
CA ARG A 26 -11.72 6.01 -22.22
C ARG A 26 -12.44 6.55 -20.98
N ARG A 27 -11.78 6.48 -19.82
CA ARG A 27 -12.25 7.06 -18.57
C ARG A 27 -12.25 8.59 -18.67
N THR A 28 -13.25 9.21 -18.08
CA THR A 28 -13.32 10.66 -17.87
C THR A 28 -12.27 11.11 -16.85
N LEU A 29 -11.95 12.41 -16.85
CA LEU A 29 -11.02 12.99 -15.88
C LEU A 29 -11.43 12.68 -14.43
N ASN A 30 -12.72 12.82 -14.11
CA ASN A 30 -13.24 12.56 -12.77
C ASN A 30 -13.07 11.09 -12.35
N GLN A 31 -13.29 10.15 -13.28
CA GLN A 31 -13.06 8.72 -13.02
C GLN A 31 -11.57 8.42 -12.76
N VAL A 32 -10.67 9.05 -13.51
CA VAL A 32 -9.22 8.89 -13.31
C VAL A 32 -8.81 9.48 -11.96
N ILE A 33 -9.26 10.68 -11.62
CA ILE A 33 -8.97 11.33 -10.34
C ILE A 33 -9.47 10.47 -9.18
N SER A 34 -10.73 10.02 -9.24
CA SER A 34 -11.31 9.16 -8.21
C SER A 34 -10.50 7.87 -8.02
N LEU A 35 -10.12 7.19 -9.11
CA LEU A 35 -9.32 5.97 -9.04
C LEU A 35 -7.94 6.19 -8.41
N LEU A 36 -7.28 7.32 -8.74
CA LEU A 36 -5.99 7.68 -8.15
C LEU A 36 -6.12 7.99 -6.66
N LEU A 37 -7.14 8.75 -6.27
CA LEU A 37 -7.41 9.08 -4.87
C LEU A 37 -7.73 7.82 -4.05
N THR A 38 -8.58 6.93 -4.56
CA THR A 38 -8.89 5.65 -3.91
C THR A 38 -7.63 4.80 -3.74
N ARG A 39 -6.74 4.76 -4.74
CA ARG A 39 -5.48 4.04 -4.61
C ARG A 39 -4.62 4.62 -3.48
N CYS A 40 -4.48 5.95 -3.39
CA CYS A 40 -3.72 6.58 -2.32
C CYS A 40 -4.32 6.26 -0.96
N ALA A 41 -5.63 6.40 -0.80
CA ALA A 41 -6.32 6.08 0.46
C ALA A 41 -6.10 4.63 0.91
N VAL A 42 -6.20 3.65 -0.02
CA VAL A 42 -5.92 2.24 0.29
C VAL A 42 -4.47 2.02 0.69
N GLN A 43 -3.52 2.68 0.02
CA GLN A 43 -2.10 2.59 0.36
C GLN A 43 -1.81 3.19 1.74
N ASP A 44 -2.42 4.32 2.07
CA ASP A 44 -2.24 4.96 3.37
C ASP A 44 -2.79 4.09 4.51
N VAL A 45 -3.98 3.51 4.32
CA VAL A 45 -4.57 2.56 5.28
C VAL A 45 -3.65 1.35 5.47
N PHE A 46 -3.14 0.77 4.39
CA PHE A 46 -2.21 -0.36 4.47
C PHE A 46 -0.93 -0.02 5.24
N ILE A 47 -0.35 1.17 5.01
CA ILE A 47 0.86 1.61 5.73
C ILE A 47 0.57 1.84 7.22
N GLN A 48 -0.61 2.38 7.55
CA GLN A 48 -1.01 2.59 8.94
C GLN A 48 -1.24 1.27 9.66
N ASP A 49 -1.92 0.31 9.01
CA ASP A 49 -2.17 -1.02 9.54
C ASP A 49 -0.86 -1.76 9.86
N GLN A 50 0.11 -1.72 8.93
CA GLN A 50 1.42 -2.33 9.14
C GLN A 50 2.18 -1.71 10.32
N LYS A 51 2.06 -0.39 10.53
CA LYS A 51 2.66 0.29 11.69
C LYS A 51 2.01 -0.17 12.99
N LEU A 52 0.68 -0.23 13.03
CA LEU A 52 -0.08 -0.68 14.19
C LEU A 52 0.25 -2.13 14.56
N GLU A 53 0.36 -3.02 13.58
CA GLU A 53 0.75 -4.41 13.80
C GLU A 53 2.16 -4.54 14.40
N THR A 54 3.09 -3.69 13.95
CA THR A 54 4.45 -3.62 14.50
C THR A 54 4.44 -3.14 15.96
N GLU A 55 3.70 -2.07 16.24
CA GLU A 55 3.56 -1.52 17.60
C GLU A 55 2.89 -2.52 18.54
N PHE A 56 1.85 -3.21 18.08
CA PHE A 56 1.16 -4.24 18.85
C PHE A 56 2.09 -5.41 19.18
N SER A 57 2.88 -5.87 18.22
CA SER A 57 3.85 -6.96 18.43
C SER A 57 4.92 -6.59 19.45
N ALA A 58 5.41 -5.34 19.40
CA ALA A 58 6.36 -4.82 20.39
C ALA A 58 5.73 -4.77 21.79
N TRP A 59 4.53 -4.21 21.90
CA TRP A 59 3.80 -4.17 23.17
C TRP A 59 3.54 -5.57 23.75
N GLN A 60 3.13 -6.53 22.93
CA GLN A 60 2.90 -7.90 23.36
C GLN A 60 4.19 -8.54 23.90
N THR A 61 5.33 -8.28 23.24
CA THR A 61 6.64 -8.74 23.70
C THR A 61 6.99 -8.15 25.07
N GLU A 62 6.73 -6.85 25.28
CA GLU A 62 6.95 -6.19 26.58
C GLU A 62 6.10 -6.81 27.70
N GLN A 63 4.84 -7.16 27.43
CA GLN A 63 3.99 -7.81 28.43
C GLN A 63 4.51 -9.20 28.81
N ILE A 64 4.93 -10.01 27.83
CA ILE A 64 5.51 -11.33 28.08
C ILE A 64 6.78 -11.23 28.94
N ILE A 65 7.65 -10.27 28.63
CA ILE A 65 8.87 -10.04 29.43
C ILE A 65 8.51 -9.66 30.87
N LYS A 66 7.52 -8.77 31.04
CA LYS A 66 7.06 -8.33 32.35
C LYS A 66 6.50 -9.49 33.17
N GLU A 67 5.64 -10.32 32.58
CA GLU A 67 5.08 -11.51 33.22
C GLU A 67 6.18 -12.50 33.65
N ASN A 68 7.17 -12.75 32.79
CA ASN A 68 8.28 -13.64 33.14
C ASN A 68 9.13 -13.10 34.30
N LEU A 69 9.39 -11.79 34.33
CA LEU A 69 10.13 -11.15 35.44
C LEU A 69 9.36 -11.22 36.77
N GLU A 70 8.04 -11.14 36.74
CA GLU A 70 7.17 -11.28 37.92
C GLU A 70 7.12 -12.73 38.44
N LEU A 71 7.37 -13.73 37.60
CA LEU A 71 7.41 -15.15 37.97
C LEU A 71 8.77 -15.60 38.52
N GLU A 72 9.85 -14.89 38.18
CA GLU A 72 11.21 -15.18 38.66
C GLU A 72 11.57 -14.50 40.00
N SER A 73 10.71 -13.58 40.49
CA SER A 73 10.87 -12.85 41.75
C SER A 73 10.16 -13.50 42.94
#